data_AF-A0A350NQJ0-F1
#
_entry.id   AF-A0A350NQJ0-F1
#
_cell.length_a   1.000
_cell.length_b   1.000
_cell.length_c   1.000
_cell.angle_alpha   90.00
_cell.angle_beta   90.00
_cell.angle_gamma   90.00
#
_symmetry.space_group_name_H-M   'P 1'
#
loop_
_entity.id
_entity.type
_entity.pdbx_description
1 polymer ?
#
loop_
_entity_poly.entity_id
_entity_poly.type
_entity_poly.pdbx_seq_one_letter_code
_entity_poly.pdbx_strand_id
1 'polypeptide(L)'
;MKRFLTALVVLAAVLALTLIPAAAGDLAAQIQSYQLDNGLRVVLRQSGEQDIVTVAMAFKCGQDLEVKPEDYGLNFWTAFIMMMGTNRRPSMNAVLRPVEETGGAVSFASMAST
;
A
#
# COMPACT_ATOMS: atom_id res chain seq x y z
N MET A 1 -34.83 -29.03 34.57
CA MET A 1 -33.82 -29.63 33.68
C MET A 1 -33.63 -28.84 32.37
N LYS A 2 -34.68 -28.56 31.58
CA LYS A 2 -34.56 -27.84 30.29
C LYS A 2 -33.93 -26.44 30.39
N ARG A 3 -34.28 -25.65 31.43
CA ARG A 3 -33.74 -24.28 31.65
C ARG A 3 -32.24 -24.26 32.04
N PHE A 4 -31.79 -25.30 32.75
CA PHE A 4 -30.38 -25.49 33.08
C PHE A 4 -29.58 -25.91 31.85
N LEU A 5 -30.13 -26.79 31.01
CA LEU A 5 -29.50 -27.21 29.76
C LEU A 5 -29.35 -26.04 28.78
N THR A 6 -30.37 -25.19 28.65
CA THR A 6 -30.28 -23.96 27.82
C THR A 6 -29.25 -22.97 28.36
N ALA A 7 -29.15 -22.79 29.67
CA ALA A 7 -28.15 -21.90 30.26
C ALA A 7 -26.71 -22.39 30.00
N LEU A 8 -26.51 -23.71 30.04
CA LEU A 8 -25.21 -24.32 29.82
C LEU A 8 -24.79 -24.26 28.34
N VAL A 9 -25.75 -24.40 27.41
CA VAL A 9 -25.51 -24.23 25.96
C VAL A 9 -25.17 -22.77 25.63
N VAL A 10 -25.88 -21.80 26.21
CA VAL A 10 -25.58 -20.37 26.00
C VAL A 10 -24.21 -20.03 26.57
N LEU A 11 -23.87 -20.53 27.76
CA LEU A 11 -22.55 -20.31 28.35
C LEU A 11 -21.43 -20.93 27.49
N ALA A 12 -21.62 -22.14 26.97
CA ALA A 12 -20.67 -22.79 26.07
C ALA A 12 -20.51 -22.02 24.75
N ALA A 13 -21.61 -21.48 24.19
CA ALA A 13 -21.57 -20.65 22.98
C ALA A 13 -20.83 -19.32 23.20
N VAL A 14 -21.03 -18.67 24.36
CA VAL A 14 -20.30 -17.45 24.73
C VAL A 14 -18.82 -17.74 24.94
N LEU A 15 -18.48 -18.85 25.62
CA LEU A 15 -17.11 -19.26 25.84
C LEU A 15 -16.39 -19.61 24.53
N ALA A 16 -17.10 -20.27 23.60
CA ALA A 16 -16.59 -20.56 22.26
C ALA A 16 -16.34 -19.28 21.45
N LEU A 17 -17.18 -18.24 21.60
CA LEU A 17 -16.98 -16.94 20.97
C LEU A 17 -15.76 -16.20 21.53
N THR A 18 -15.46 -16.35 22.82
CA THR A 18 -14.28 -15.70 23.45
C THR A 18 -12.94 -16.36 23.11
N LEU A 19 -12.97 -17.59 22.60
CA LEU A 19 -11.78 -18.34 22.19
C LEU A 19 -11.40 -18.13 20.73
N ILE A 20 -12.17 -17.33 19.98
CA ILE A 20 -11.80 -16.94 18.62
C ILE A 20 -10.68 -15.90 18.75
N PRO A 21 -9.42 -16.23 18.40
CA PRO A 21 -8.39 -15.22 18.40
C PRO A 21 -8.80 -14.13 17.42
N ALA A 22 -8.86 -12.89 17.91
CA ALA A 22 -9.07 -11.73 17.06
C ALA A 22 -7.85 -11.59 16.14
N ALA A 23 -7.93 -12.18 14.95
CA ALA A 23 -6.90 -12.12 13.90
C ALA A 23 -6.52 -10.68 13.49
N ALA A 24 -7.27 -9.67 13.94
CA ALA A 24 -6.97 -8.26 13.75
C ALA A 24 -5.72 -7.76 14.52
N GLY A 25 -5.29 -8.45 15.58
CA GLY A 25 -4.15 -8.02 16.40
C GLY A 25 -2.78 -8.15 15.71
N ASP A 26 -2.65 -9.06 14.75
CA ASP A 26 -1.37 -9.39 14.11
C ASP A 26 -1.02 -8.40 12.98
N LEU A 27 -2.02 -7.84 12.30
CA LEU A 27 -1.80 -6.91 11.18
C LEU A 27 -1.11 -5.61 11.61
N ALA A 28 -1.48 -5.05 12.77
CA ALA A 28 -0.91 -3.81 13.27
C ALA A 28 0.53 -3.99 13.80
N ALA A 29 0.86 -5.17 14.31
CA ALA A 29 2.20 -5.49 14.82
C ALA A 29 3.26 -5.60 13.70
N GLN A 30 2.83 -5.82 12.45
CA GLN A 30 3.70 -6.01 11.30
C GLN A 30 3.99 -4.72 10.52
N ILE A 31 3.41 -3.58 10.91
CA ILE A 31 3.59 -2.28 10.24
C ILE A 31 4.56 -1.39 11.02
N GLN A 32 5.66 -1.01 10.39
CA GLN A 32 6.66 -0.09 10.93
C GLN A 32 6.68 1.20 10.11
N SER A 33 6.73 2.35 10.78
CA SER A 33 6.87 3.65 10.12
C SER A 33 8.17 4.31 10.54
N TYR A 34 8.92 4.80 9.56
CA TYR A 34 10.17 5.52 9.78
C TYR A 34 10.23 6.79 8.94
N GLN A 35 11.02 7.74 9.43
CA GLN A 35 11.30 9.00 8.80
C GLN A 35 12.79 8.99 8.43
N LEU A 36 13.11 9.02 7.14
CA LEU A 36 14.49 9.12 6.68
C LEU A 36 15.03 10.55 6.91
N ASP A 37 16.36 10.68 6.97
CA ASP A 37 17.06 11.95 7.20
C ASP A 37 16.70 13.04 6.18
N ASN A 38 16.31 12.64 4.97
CA ASN A 38 15.88 13.53 3.90
C ASN A 38 14.40 13.96 3.97
N GLY A 39 13.67 13.58 5.02
CA GLY A 39 12.26 13.91 5.17
C GLY A 39 11.29 12.96 4.45
N LEU A 40 11.75 11.87 3.83
CA LEU A 40 10.86 10.84 3.28
C LEU A 40 10.29 9.93 4.37
N ARG A 41 8.96 9.87 4.48
CA ARG A 41 8.26 8.89 5.32
C ARG A 41 8.17 7.56 4.59
N VAL A 42 8.51 6.48 5.28
CA VAL A 42 8.36 5.13 4.76
C VAL A 42 7.53 4.29 5.72
N VAL A 43 6.60 3.54 5.16
CA VAL A 43 5.75 2.58 5.87
C VAL A 43 6.09 1.20 5.34
N LEU A 44 6.61 0.34 6.21
CA LEU A 44 6.99 -1.03 5.88
C LEU A 44 5.99 -1.98 6.55
N ARG A 45 5.36 -2.84 5.74
CA ARG A 45 4.62 -4.00 6.23
C ARG A 45 5.39 -5.25 5.80
N GLN A 46 5.90 -6.02 6.76
CA GLN A 46 6.44 -7.34 6.45
C GLN A 46 5.28 -8.34 6.42
N SER A 47 5.13 -9.09 5.33
CA SER A 47 4.22 -10.22 5.24
C SER A 47 4.99 -11.43 4.71
N GLY A 48 4.84 -12.57 5.36
CA GLY A 48 5.38 -13.87 4.90
C GLY A 48 4.37 -14.69 4.10
N GLU A 49 3.23 -14.11 3.73
CA GLU A 49 2.14 -14.81 3.05
C GLU A 49 2.44 -15.07 1.57
N GLN A 50 3.28 -14.24 0.95
CA GLN A 50 3.61 -14.29 -0.47
C GLN A 50 5.08 -13.92 -0.68
N ASP A 51 5.75 -14.60 -1.61
CA ASP A 51 7.13 -14.29 -2.02
C ASP A 51 7.17 -13.14 -3.04
N ILE A 52 6.44 -12.05 -2.75
CA ILE A 52 6.42 -10.83 -3.57
C ILE A 52 6.60 -9.60 -2.71
N VAL A 53 7.07 -8.51 -3.33
CA VAL A 53 7.16 -7.20 -2.70
C VAL A 53 6.43 -6.17 -3.56
N THR A 54 5.69 -5.27 -2.89
CA THR A 54 5.11 -4.09 -3.51
C THR A 54 5.78 -2.86 -2.95
N VAL A 55 6.30 -2.00 -3.84
CA VAL A 55 6.83 -0.69 -3.47
C VAL A 55 5.93 0.37 -4.09
N ALA A 56 5.37 1.24 -3.25
CA ALA A 56 4.56 2.36 -3.69
C ALA A 56 5.17 3.67 -3.18
N MET A 57 5.16 4.69 -4.03
CA MET A 57 5.58 6.04 -3.68
C MET A 57 4.43 6.99 -3.99
N ALA A 58 4.06 7.82 -3.02
CA ALA A 58 3.04 8.84 -3.17
C ALA A 58 3.68 10.21 -2.96
N PHE A 59 3.32 11.14 -3.83
CA PHE A 59 3.72 12.53 -3.73
C PHE A 59 2.52 13.34 -3.27
N LYS A 60 2.73 14.28 -2.34
CA LYS A 60 1.68 15.22 -1.91
C LYS A 60 1.54 16.34 -2.95
N CYS A 61 1.16 15.95 -4.16
CA CYS A 61 0.86 16.80 -5.30
C CYS A 61 -0.20 16.12 -6.16
N GLY A 62 -0.82 16.87 -7.07
CA GLY A 62 -1.84 16.33 -7.95
C GLY A 62 -2.40 17.40 -8.88
N GLN A 63 -3.49 17.05 -9.57
CA GLN A 63 -4.18 17.95 -10.48
C GLN A 63 -4.63 19.27 -9.80
N ASP A 64 -4.87 19.28 -8.49
CA ASP A 64 -5.29 20.49 -7.76
C ASP A 64 -4.21 21.59 -7.71
N LEU A 65 -2.96 21.25 -8.05
CA LEU A 65 -1.87 22.22 -8.15
C LEU A 65 -1.77 22.85 -9.55
N GLU A 66 -2.55 22.37 -10.52
CA GLU A 66 -2.63 22.93 -11.88
C GLU A 66 -3.60 24.12 -11.86
N VAL A 67 -3.18 25.26 -11.31
CA VAL A 67 -4.09 26.40 -11.04
C VAL A 67 -4.46 27.15 -12.32
N LYS A 68 -3.55 27.23 -13.29
CA LYS A 68 -3.77 28.00 -14.52
C LYS A 68 -4.13 27.07 -15.68
N PRO A 69 -4.96 27.52 -16.64
CA PRO A 69 -5.33 26.70 -17.79
C PRO A 69 -4.12 26.15 -18.58
N GLU A 70 -3.02 26.88 -18.65
CA GLU A 70 -1.77 26.43 -19.28
C GLU A 70 -1.06 25.28 -18.56
N ASP A 71 -1.37 25.05 -17.28
CA ASP A 71 -0.76 24.00 -16.45
C ASP A 71 -1.55 22.69 -16.49
N TYR A 72 -2.72 22.66 -17.14
CA TYR A 72 -3.60 21.50 -17.13
C TYR A 72 -2.96 20.27 -17.79
N GLY A 73 -2.98 19.16 -17.07
CA GLY A 73 -2.39 17.89 -17.46
C GLY A 73 -0.91 17.73 -17.11
N LEU A 74 -0.25 18.75 -16.55
CA LEU A 74 1.16 18.65 -16.14
C LEU A 74 1.41 17.55 -15.12
N ASN A 75 0.47 17.26 -14.22
CA ASN A 75 0.55 16.16 -13.25
C ASN A 75 0.66 14.80 -13.96
N PHE A 76 -0.21 14.55 -14.94
CA PHE A 76 -0.16 13.33 -15.74
C PHE A 76 1.15 13.23 -16.53
N TRP A 77 1.51 14.30 -17.24
CA TRP A 77 2.73 14.32 -18.05
C TRP A 77 3.98 14.17 -17.21
N THR A 78 4.01 14.75 -16.00
CA THR A 78 5.12 14.58 -15.06
C THR A 78 5.27 13.12 -14.67
N ALA A 79 4.19 12.46 -14.25
CA ALA A 79 4.22 11.04 -13.89
C ALA A 79 4.63 10.15 -15.06
N PHE A 80 4.15 10.43 -16.27
CA PHE A 80 4.51 9.70 -17.48
C PHE A 80 6.00 9.88 -17.85
N ILE A 81 6.49 11.13 -17.85
CA ILE A 81 7.88 11.45 -18.23
C ILE A 81 8.89 10.88 -17.22
N MET A 82 8.52 10.73 -15.94
CA MET A 82 9.38 10.04 -14.97
C MET A 82 9.69 8.59 -15.36
N MET A 83 8.87 7.95 -16.20
CA MET A 83 9.14 6.60 -16.71
C MET A 83 10.07 6.60 -17.93
N MET A 84 10.32 7.75 -18.56
CA MET A 84 11.07 7.84 -19.82
C MET A 84 12.59 7.74 -19.64
N GLY A 85 13.10 7.87 -18.41
CA GLY A 85 14.51 7.74 -18.10
C GLY A 85 14.96 8.59 -16.91
N THR A 86 16.17 8.33 -16.44
CA THR A 86 16.85 9.05 -15.35
C THR A 86 18.34 9.15 -15.66
N ASN A 87 19.08 9.98 -14.92
CA ASN A 87 20.55 10.08 -15.04
C ASN A 87 21.28 8.73 -14.85
N ARG A 88 20.69 7.77 -14.13
CA ARG A 88 21.25 6.42 -13.92
C ARG A 88 20.71 5.37 -14.88
N ARG A 89 19.53 5.62 -15.47
CA ARG A 89 18.81 4.72 -16.38
C ARG A 89 18.25 5.55 -17.54
N PRO A 90 19.04 5.80 -18.59
CA PRO A 90 18.78 6.90 -19.53
C PRO A 90 17.62 6.68 -20.50
N SER A 91 16.91 5.54 -20.43
CA SER A 91 15.80 5.23 -21.32
C SER A 91 14.67 4.52 -20.57
N MET A 92 13.46 4.59 -21.14
CA MET A 92 12.28 3.91 -20.60
C MET A 92 12.52 2.40 -20.41
N ASN A 93 13.15 1.75 -21.39
CA ASN A 93 13.50 0.33 -21.30
C ASN A 93 14.49 0.07 -20.14
N ALA A 94 15.47 0.95 -19.92
CA ALA A 94 16.39 0.81 -18.80
C ALA A 94 15.70 0.95 -17.43
N VAL A 95 14.58 1.66 -17.35
CA VAL A 95 13.74 1.79 -16.15
C VAL A 95 12.89 0.54 -15.91
N LEU A 96 12.22 0.03 -16.95
CA LEU A 96 11.22 -1.04 -16.83
C LEU A 96 11.83 -2.45 -16.80
N ARG A 97 12.88 -2.68 -17.59
CA ARG A 97 13.46 -4.02 -17.80
C ARG A 97 13.80 -4.77 -16.50
N PRO A 98 14.42 -4.15 -15.47
CA PRO A 98 14.76 -4.88 -14.24
C PRO A 98 13.53 -5.41 -13.49
N VAL A 99 12.36 -4.78 -13.65
CA VAL A 99 11.10 -5.24 -13.04
C VAL A 99 10.44 -6.31 -13.91
N GLU A 100 10.46 -6.13 -15.23
CA GLU A 100 9.89 -7.09 -16.18
C GLU A 100 10.65 -8.43 -16.16
N GLU A 101 11.98 -8.40 -16.04
CA GLU A 101 12.83 -9.60 -15.98
C GLU A 101 12.55 -10.48 -14.75
N THR A 102 11.98 -9.91 -13.68
CA THR A 102 11.53 -10.67 -12.50
C THR A 102 10.08 -11.13 -12.60
N GLY A 103 9.40 -10.89 -13.73
CA GLY A 103 7.96 -11.12 -13.89
C GLY A 103 7.09 -10.11 -13.14
N GLY A 104 7.67 -8.98 -12.72
CA GLY A 104 6.96 -7.91 -12.04
C GLY A 104 6.25 -6.96 -13.01
N ALA A 105 5.52 -6.01 -12.44
CA ALA A 105 4.86 -4.94 -13.19
C ALA A 105 5.04 -3.59 -12.48
N VAL A 106 5.06 -2.52 -13.26
CA VAL A 106 5.06 -1.13 -12.77
C VAL A 106 3.82 -0.42 -13.30
N SER A 107 3.19 0.37 -12.46
CA SER A 107 2.12 1.29 -12.86
C SER A 107 2.28 2.61 -12.12
N PHE A 108 1.65 3.65 -12.67
CA PHE A 108 1.54 4.94 -12.02
C PHE A 108 0.10 5.43 -12.14
N ALA A 109 -0.31 6.29 -11.22
CA ALA A 109 -1.60 6.96 -11.27
C ALA A 109 -1.39 8.46 -11.04
N SER A 110 -2.06 9.26 -11.84
CA SER A 110 -2.23 10.69 -11.63
C SER A 110 -3.59 10.91 -11.01
N MET A 111 -3.65 11.50 -9.82
CA MET A 111 -4.89 11.77 -9.10
C MET A 111 -5.00 13.25 -8.77
N ALA A 112 -6.22 13.73 -8.53
CA ALA A 112 -6.42 14.91 -7.70
C ALA A 112 -5.89 14.59 -6.29
N SER A 113 -5.15 15.52 -5.69
CA SER A 113 -4.68 15.41 -4.32
C SER A 113 -5.90 15.39 -3.40
N THR A 114 -6.07 14.33 -2.62
CA THR A 114 -7.01 14.35 -1.48
C THR A 114 -6.53 15.30 -0.39
#